data_AF-A0A496LUV0-F1
#
_entry.id   AF-A0A496LUV0-F1
#
_cell.length_a   1.000
_cell.length_b   1.000
_cell.length_c   1.000
_cell.angle_alpha   90.00
_cell.angle_beta   90.00
_cell.angle_gamma   90.00
#
_symmetry.space_group_name_H-M   'P 1'
#
loop_
_entity.id
_entity.type
_entity.pdbx_description
1 polymer ?
#
loop_
_entity_poly.entity_id
_entity_poly.type
_entity_poly.pdbx_seq_one_letter_code
_entity_poly.pdbx_strand_id
1 'polypeptide(L)' 'FHELAHLLYPNHSKKFYEHLSLYMPDWQKRKEILERAAS' A
#
# COMPACT_ATOMS: atom_id res chain seq x y z
N PHE A 1 0.28 7.02 2.81
CA PHE A 1 -1.03 6.70 2.18
C PHE A 1 -1.57 5.34 2.60
N HIS A 2 -0.76 4.29 2.74
CA HIS A 2 -1.20 2.97 3.27
C HIS A 2 -2.13 3.07 4.50
N GLU A 3 -1.66 3.73 5.57
CA GLU A 3 -2.47 3.94 6.78
C GLU A 3 -3.72 4.83 6.56
N LEU A 4 -3.65 5.78 5.62
CA LEU A 4 -4.82 6.62 5.29
C LEU A 4 -5.87 5.82 4.51
N ALA A 5 -5.44 4.89 3.65
CA ALA A 5 -6.34 4.00 2.93
C ALA A 5 -7.11 3.06 3.88
N HIS A 6 -6.56 2.77 5.06
CA HIS A 6 -7.26 2.00 6.10
C HIS A 6 -8.51 2.70 6.66
N LEU A 7 -8.64 4.03 6.49
CA LEU A 7 -9.87 4.75 6.84
C LEU A 7 -11.07 4.34 5.96
N LEU A 8 -10.82 3.93 4.71
CA LEU A 8 -11.85 3.51 3.75
C LEU A 8 -11.94 1.99 3.62
N TYR A 9 -10.80 1.31 3.74
CA TYR A 9 -10.68 -0.14 3.59
C TYR A 9 -9.87 -0.72 4.77
N PRO A 10 -10.55 -1.21 5.83
CA PRO A 10 -9.88 -1.65 7.07
C PRO A 10 -8.87 -2.78 6.85
N ASN A 11 -9.06 -3.60 5.82
CA ASN A 11 -8.21 -4.74 5.50
C ASN A 11 -7.56 -4.57 4.12
N HIS A 12 -6.46 -5.29 3.88
CA HIS A 12 -5.73 -5.34 2.59
C HIS A 12 -6.49 -6.13 1.49
N SER A 13 -7.73 -5.78 1.24
CA SER A 13 -8.58 -6.36 0.20
C SER A 13 -8.19 -5.89 -1.22
N LYS A 14 -8.79 -6.48 -2.26
CA LYS A 14 -8.60 -6.02 -3.64
C LYS A 14 -8.89 -4.51 -3.81
N LYS A 15 -9.99 -4.02 -3.22
CA LYS A 15 -10.38 -2.60 -3.27
C LYS A 15 -9.36 -1.70 -2.57
N PHE A 16 -8.75 -2.16 -1.49
CA PHE A 16 -7.65 -1.45 -0.83
C PHE A 16 -6.49 -1.23 -1.79
N TYR A 17 -6.03 -2.30 -2.47
CA TYR A 17 -4.91 -2.20 -3.40
C TYR A 17 -5.24 -1.41 -4.66
N GLU A 18 -6.48 -1.49 -5.16
CA GLU A 18 -6.95 -0.65 -6.28
C GLU A 18 -6.89 0.84 -5.90
N HIS A 19 -7.38 1.20 -4.72
CA HIS A 19 -7.35 2.58 -4.23
C HIS A 19 -5.93 3.05 -3.91
N LEU A 20 -5.12 2.21 -3.26
CA LEU A 20 -3.71 2.47 -3.00
C LEU A 20 -2.93 2.70 -4.30
N SER A 21 -3.20 1.91 -5.35
CA SER A 21 -2.51 2.03 -6.65
C SER A 21 -2.93 3.28 -7.43
N LEU A 22 -4.15 3.78 -7.24
CA LEU A 22 -4.60 5.03 -7.86
C LEU A 22 -3.81 6.25 -7.36
N TYR A 23 -3.54 6.31 -6.05
CA TYR A 23 -2.86 7.46 -5.41
C TYR A 23 -1.38 7.24 -5.12
N MET A 24 -0.92 5.99 -5.13
CA MET A 24 0.47 5.59 -4.92
C MET A 24 0.82 4.44 -5.88
N PRO A 25 0.94 4.71 -7.19
CA PRO A 25 1.17 3.67 -8.20
C PRO A 25 2.49 2.91 -8.02
N ASP A 26 3.46 3.46 -7.28
CA ASP A 26 4.76 2.87 -6.99
C ASP A 26 4.83 2.14 -5.64
N TRP A 27 3.70 1.90 -4.96
CA TRP A 27 3.66 1.33 -3.61
C TRP A 27 4.38 -0.03 -3.50
N GLN A 28 4.34 -0.85 -4.55
CA GLN A 28 5.00 -2.15 -4.59
C GLN A 28 6.53 -2.02 -4.49
N LYS A 29 7.11 -1.07 -5.22
CA LYS A 29 8.56 -0.79 -5.17
C LYS A 29 8.98 -0.28 -3.80
N ARG A 30 8.15 0.58 -3.17
CA ARG A 30 8.40 1.07 -1.81
C ARG A 30 8.36 -0.06 -0.78
N LYS A 31 7.39 -0.97 -0.91
CA LYS A 31 7.27 -2.16 -0.06
C LYS A 31 8.53 -3.03 -0.18
N GLU A 32 8.99 -3.31 -1.40
CA GLU A 32 10.20 -4.09 -1.66
C GLU A 32 11.46 -3.44 -1.06
N ILE A 33 11.62 -2.11 -1.17
CA ILE A 33 12.73 -1.39 -0.55
C ILE A 33 12.69 -1.52 0.97
N LEU A 34 11.52 -1.38 1.59
CA LEU A 34 11.35 -1.53 3.03
C LEU A 34 11.66 -2.95 3.51
N GLU A 35 11.20 -3.97 2.79
CA GLU A 35 11.47 -5.37 3.11
C GLU A 35 12.97 -5.69 3.03
N ARG A 36 13.66 -5.15 2.02
CA ARG A 36 15.11 -5.28 1.88
C ARG A 36 15.90 -4.52 2.95
N ALA A 37 15.43 -3.34 3.37
CA ALA A 37 16.09 -2.54 4.39
C ALA A 37 15.85 -3.07 5.82
N ALA A 38 14.81 -3.87 6.02
CA ALA A 38 14.50 -4.54 7.28
C ALA A 38 15.15 -5.94 7.40
N SER A 39 15.90 -6.37 6.37
CA SER A 39 16.69 -7.60 6.35
C SER A 39 18.15 -7.33 6.72
#